data_AF-A0AAJ1EKV7-F1
#
_entry.id   AF-A0AAJ1EKV7-F1
#
_cell.length_a   1.000
_cell.length_b   1.000
_cell.length_c   1.000
_cell.angle_alpha   90.00
_cell.angle_beta   90.00
_cell.angle_gamma   90.00
#
_symmetry.space_group_name_H-M   'P 1'
#
loop_
_entity.id
_entity.type
_entity.pdbx_description
1 polymer ?
#
loop_
_entity_poly.entity_id
_entity_poly.type
_entity_poly.pdbx_seq_one_letter_code
_entity_poly.pdbx_strand_id
1 'polypeptide(L)'
;MEETEAQLFARLREEHPEFSRLSEKHREFDLKISELDRIYYLTSEQERKRKELQKLKLTIKDQMHVIMRQYRRNHTPATSQK
;
A
#
# COMPACT_ATOMS: atom_id res chain seq x y z
N MET A 1 -2.73 4.95 -24.10
CA MET A 1 -2.64 3.70 -23.32
C MET A 1 -2.89 4.07 -21.88
N GLU A 2 -3.89 3.48 -21.22
CA GLU A 2 -4.04 3.66 -19.78
C GLU A 2 -2.83 3.02 -19.11
N GLU A 3 -2.03 3.80 -18.39
CA GLU A 3 -1.03 3.24 -17.48
C GLU A 3 -1.76 2.32 -16.50
N THR A 4 -1.41 1.03 -16.51
CA THR A 4 -2.00 0.07 -15.58
C THR A 4 -1.58 0.43 -14.15
N GLU A 5 -2.42 0.11 -13.16
CA GLU A 5 -2.10 0.36 -11.74
C GLU A 5 -0.74 -0.22 -11.33
N ALA A 6 -0.36 -1.37 -11.91
CA ALA A 6 0.96 -1.98 -11.69
C ALA A 6 2.12 -1.11 -12.21
N GLN A 7 1.94 -0.48 -13.36
CA GLN A 7 2.95 0.38 -13.97
C GLN A 7 3.10 1.70 -13.20
N LEU A 8 1.96 2.31 -12.82
CA LEU A 8 1.94 3.50 -11.96
C LEU A 8 2.55 3.21 -10.58
N PHE A 9 2.27 2.03 -10.03
CA PHE A 9 2.87 1.58 -8.78
C PHE A 9 4.39 1.49 -8.86
N ALA A 10 4.93 0.86 -9.92
CA ALA A 10 6.37 0.73 -10.10
C ALA A 10 7.03 2.10 -10.22
N ARG A 11 6.43 3.00 -11.01
CA ARG A 11 6.92 4.37 -11.18
C ARG A 11 6.90 5.17 -9.87
N LEU A 12 5.78 5.15 -9.15
CA LEU A 12 5.65 5.83 -7.86
C LEU A 12 6.60 5.28 -6.80
N ARG A 13 6.91 3.98 -6.83
CA ARG A 13 7.93 3.42 -5.94
C ARG A 13 9.31 4.01 -6.19
N GLU A 14 9.66 4.29 -7.45
CA GLU A 14 10.97 4.88 -7.81
C GLU A 14 10.99 6.41 -7.66
N GLU A 15 9.92 7.08 -8.08
CA GLU A 15 9.82 8.54 -8.10
C GLU A 15 9.41 9.13 -6.74
N HIS A 16 8.67 8.37 -5.91
CA HIS A 16 8.08 8.88 -4.67
C HIS A 16 8.62 8.12 -3.44
N PRO A 17 9.52 8.73 -2.64
CA PRO A 17 10.15 8.06 -1.49
C PRO A 17 9.12 7.67 -0.40
N GLU A 18 8.03 8.42 -0.25
CA GLU A 18 6.94 8.03 0.63
C GLU A 18 6.25 6.74 0.16
N PHE A 19 6.01 6.59 -1.14
CA PHE A 19 5.39 5.39 -1.68
C PHE A 19 6.31 4.17 -1.53
N SER A 20 7.62 4.36 -1.72
CA SER A 20 8.61 3.31 -1.43
C SER A 20 8.49 2.84 0.02
N ARG A 21 8.53 3.77 0.98
CA ARG A 21 8.39 3.46 2.42
C ARG A 21 7.08 2.77 2.74
N LEU A 22 5.97 3.21 2.15
CA LEU A 22 4.67 2.55 2.30
C LEU A 22 4.71 1.11 1.77
N SER A 23 5.33 0.90 0.61
CA SER A 23 5.46 -0.43 0.02
C SER A 23 6.34 -1.37 0.86
N GLU A 24 7.39 -0.85 1.48
CA GLU A 24 8.25 -1.60 2.41
C GLU A 24 7.48 -1.98 3.67
N LYS A 25 6.78 -1.03 4.29
CA LYS A 25 5.92 -1.30 5.46
C LYS A 25 4.80 -2.29 5.14
N HIS A 26 4.19 -2.20 3.95
CA HIS A 26 3.18 -3.17 3.50
C HIS A 26 3.77 -4.58 3.47
N ARG A 27 4.97 -4.75 2.92
CA ARG A 27 5.67 -6.04 2.88
C ARG A 27 6.05 -6.52 4.28
N GLU A 28 6.50 -5.63 5.16
CA GLU A 28 6.80 -5.97 6.56
C GLU A 28 5.56 -6.47 7.31
N PHE A 29 4.41 -5.82 7.12
CA PHE A 29 3.15 -6.28 7.71
C PHE A 29 2.70 -7.62 7.14
N ASP A 30 2.89 -7.83 5.84
CA ASP A 30 2.57 -9.11 5.20
C ASP A 30 3.42 -10.26 5.77
N LEU A 31 4.73 -10.03 5.95
CA LEU A 31 5.64 -10.98 6.58
C LEU A 31 5.22 -11.28 8.02
N LYS A 32 4.94 -10.25 8.83
CA LYS A 32 4.49 -10.43 10.22
C LYS A 32 3.16 -11.18 10.30
N ILE A 33 2.22 -10.89 9.39
CA ILE A 33 0.95 -11.64 9.30
C ILE A 33 1.22 -13.09 8.92
N SER A 34 2.11 -13.34 7.96
CA SER A 34 2.48 -14.69 7.52
C SER A 34 3.16 -15.50 8.64
N GLU A 35 4.04 -14.86 9.43
CA GLU A 35 4.63 -15.49 10.61
C GLU A 35 3.57 -15.88 11.63
N LEU A 36 2.60 -14.99 11.89
CA LEU A 36 1.47 -15.29 12.77
C LEU A 36 0.57 -16.38 12.19
N ASP A 37 0.34 -16.40 10.88
CA ASP A 37 -0.49 -17.39 10.20
C ASP A 37 0.13 -18.80 10.25
N ARG A 38 1.47 -18.88 10.26
CA ARG A 38 2.21 -20.14 10.46
C ARG A 38 2.07 -20.71 11.87
N ILE A 39 1.68 -19.90 12.85
CA ILE A 39 1.50 -20.35 14.23
C ILE A 39 0.12 -21.00 14.35
N TYR A 40 0.10 -22.32 14.57
CA TYR A 40 -1.12 -23.12 14.62
C TYR A 40 -2.07 -22.73 15.76
N TYR A 41 -1.52 -22.22 16.87
CA TYR A 41 -2.26 -21.73 18.03
C TYR A 41 -1.82 -20.32 18.40
N LEU A 42 -2.47 -19.33 17.81
CA LEU A 42 -2.27 -17.93 18.17
C LEU A 42 -2.82 -17.70 19.58
N THR A 43 -2.02 -17.06 20.45
CA THR A 43 -2.54 -16.56 21.73
C THR A 43 -3.45 -15.35 21.49
N SER A 44 -4.30 -15.00 22.46
CA SER A 44 -5.21 -13.84 22.37
C SER A 44 -4.48 -12.53 22.01
N GLU A 45 -3.24 -12.36 22.47
CA GLU A 45 -2.39 -11.23 22.11
C GLU A 45 -1.95 -11.28 20.65
N GLN A 46 -1.57 -12.46 20.15
CA GLN A 46 -1.15 -12.66 18.77
C GLN A 46 -2.32 -12.51 17.78
N GLU A 47 -3.52 -12.97 18.13
CA GLU A 47 -4.74 -12.72 17.33
C GLU A 47 -5.05 -11.23 17.22
N ARG A 48 -4.95 -10.49 18.35
CA ARG A 48 -5.09 -9.02 18.33
C ARG A 48 -4.05 -8.40 17.42
N LYS A 49 -2.79 -8.80 17.56
CA LYS A 49 -1.68 -8.30 16.73
C LYS A 49 -1.89 -8.61 15.25
N ARG A 50 -2.36 -9.81 14.88
CA ARG A 50 -2.72 -10.18 13.50
C ARG A 50 -3.81 -9.25 12.95
N LYS A 51 -4.88 -9.00 13.72
CA LYS A 51 -5.96 -8.08 13.32
C LYS A 51 -5.47 -6.65 13.18
N GLU A 52 -4.60 -6.18 14.08
CA GLU A 52 -3.99 -4.85 13.96
C GLU A 52 -3.11 -4.74 12.72
N LEU A 53 -2.26 -5.74 12.45
CA LEU A 53 -1.44 -5.77 11.24
C LEU A 53 -2.29 -5.78 9.97
N GLN A 54 -3.41 -6.52 9.95
CA GLN A 54 -4.35 -6.49 8.82
C GLN A 54 -4.97 -5.10 8.62
N LYS A 55 -5.34 -4.41 9.70
CA LYS A 55 -5.83 -3.02 9.63
C LYS A 55 -4.75 -2.08 9.10
N LEU A 56 -3.53 -2.17 9.63
CA LEU A 56 -2.40 -1.35 9.18
C LEU A 56 -2.08 -1.59 7.70
N LYS A 57 -2.10 -2.85 7.25
CA LYS A 57 -1.96 -3.23 5.83
C LYS A 57 -3.04 -2.55 4.97
N LEU A 58 -4.29 -2.56 5.43
CA LEU A 58 -5.39 -1.88 4.73
C LEU A 58 -5.17 -0.37 4.66
N THR A 59 -4.76 0.26 5.77
CA THR A 59 -4.43 1.69 5.81
C THR A 59 -3.32 2.05 4.83
N ILE A 60 -2.25 1.25 4.77
CA ILE A 60 -1.16 1.48 3.82
C ILE A 60 -1.65 1.33 2.38
N LYS A 61 -2.45 0.30 2.10
CA LYS A 61 -3.06 0.14 0.77
C LYS A 61 -3.89 1.38 0.40
N ASP A 62 -4.69 1.91 1.33
CA ASP A 62 -5.47 3.12 1.12
C ASP A 62 -4.58 4.34 0.84
N GLN A 63 -3.52 4.55 1.63
CA GLN A 63 -2.53 5.61 1.41
C GLN A 63 -1.87 5.51 0.02
N MET A 64 -1.53 4.30 -0.41
CA MET A 64 -0.98 4.05 -1.74
C MET A 64 -1.99 4.39 -2.84
N HIS A 65 -3.26 4.03 -2.68
CA HIS A 65 -4.32 4.42 -3.60
C HIS A 65 -4.58 5.94 -3.62
N VAL A 66 -4.42 6.63 -2.49
CA VAL A 66 -4.51 8.11 -2.43
C VAL A 66 -3.39 8.73 -3.25
N ILE A 67 -2.15 8.28 -3.09
CA ILE A 67 -1.00 8.76 -3.87
C ILE A 67 -1.21 8.47 -5.35
N MET A 68 -1.65 7.26 -5.71
CA MET A 68 -1.98 6.93 -7.11
C MET A 68 -3.07 7.84 -7.67
N ARG A 69 -4.13 8.14 -6.91
CA ARG A 69 -5.21 9.06 -7.33
C ARG A 69 -4.70 10.48 -7.51
N GLN A 70 -3.88 10.97 -6.59
CA GLN A 70 -3.27 12.30 -6.72
C GLN A 70 -2.37 12.35 -7.95
N TYR A 71 -1.51 11.36 -8.15
CA TYR A 71 -0.63 11.31 -9.32
C TYR A 71 -1.44 11.23 -10.62
N ARG A 72 -2.48 10.41 -10.69
CA ARG A 72 -3.39 10.37 -11.86
C ARG A 72 -4.04 11.73 -12.10
N ARG A 73 -4.49 12.44 -11.07
CA ARG A 73 -5.07 13.80 -11.19
C ARG A 73 -4.05 14.84 -11.66
N ASN A 74 -2.84 14.81 -11.12
CA ASN A 74 -1.76 15.72 -11.48
C ASN A 74 -1.18 15.43 -12.87
N HIS A 75 -1.21 14.18 -13.32
CA HIS A 75 -0.64 13.71 -14.60
C HIS A 75 -1.68 13.54 -15.71
N THR A 76 -2.98 13.66 -15.43
CA THR A 76 -3.96 14.07 -16.44
C THR A 76 -3.94 15.60 -16.52
N PRO A 77 -3.24 16.22 -17.48
CA PRO A 77 -3.53 17.60 -17.79
C PRO A 77 -4.98 17.62 -18.27
N ALA A 78 -5.84 18.28 -17.51
CA ALA A 78 -7.03 18.85 -18.10
C ALA A 78 -6.53 19.84 -19.17
N THR A 79 -6.51 19.39 -20.42
CA THR A 79 -6.74 20.28 -21.54
C THR A 79 -8.13 20.88 -21.34
N SER A 80 -8.19 22.03 -20.67
CA SER A 80 -9.31 22.98 -20.68
C SER A 80 -8.76 24.29 -20.09
N GLN A 81 -8.14 25.12 -20.92
CA GLN A 81 -8.80 26.26 -21.55
C GLN A 81 -9.57 27.13 -20.54
N LYS A 82 -8.96 28.24 -20.12
CA LYS A 82 -9.40 29.61 -20.40
C LYS A 82 -8.30 30.60 -20.04
#